data_AF-A0AA40M4J8-F1
#
_entry.id   AF-A0AA40M4J8-F1
#
_cell.length_a   1.000
_cell.length_b   1.000
_cell.length_c   1.000
_cell.angle_alpha   90.00
_cell.angle_beta   90.00
_cell.angle_gamma   90.00
#
_symmetry.space_group_name_H-M   'P 1'
#
loop_
_entity.id
_entity.type
_entity.pdbx_description
1 polymer ?
#
loop_
_entity_poly.entity_id
_entity_poly.type
_entity_poly.pdbx_seq_one_letter_code
_entity_poly.pdbx_strand_id
1 'polypeptide(L)' 'MAKSLLMKFKTTDNKSYSLKVNRVKKDVAEEDVKNLMDSLVNNDVVIASGGALKVKESAEIITTTSEELDVE' A
#
# COMPACT_ATOMS: atom_id res chain seq x y z
N MET A 1 0.43 -13.02 -13.50
CA MET A 1 1.14 -11.90 -12.86
C MET A 1 0.34 -11.45 -11.65
N ALA A 2 0.89 -11.55 -10.45
CA ALA A 2 0.26 -11.01 -9.25
C ALA A 2 0.61 -9.53 -9.14
N LYS A 3 -0.41 -8.66 -9.06
CA LYS A 3 -0.22 -7.25 -8.70
C LYS A 3 -0.26 -7.13 -7.17
N SER A 4 0.57 -6.27 -6.63
CA SER A 4 0.55 -5.90 -5.21
C SER A 4 0.37 -4.39 -5.12
N LEU A 5 -0.46 -3.93 -4.21
CA LEU A 5 -0.63 -2.51 -3.93
C LEU A 5 0.21 -2.16 -2.71
N LEU A 6 1.16 -1.24 -2.88
CA LEU A 6 1.94 -0.69 -1.78
C LEU A 6 1.42 0.71 -1.48
N MET A 7 1.02 0.93 -0.24
CA MET A 7 0.53 2.21 0.26
C MET A 7 1.44 2.69 1.38
N LYS A 8 1.97 3.90 1.24
CA LYS A 8 2.82 4.55 2.24
C LYS A 8 2.03 5.64 2.95
N PHE A 9 2.17 5.65 4.26
CA PHE A 9 1.52 6.59 5.15
C PHE A 9 2.54 7.11 6.17
N LYS A 10 2.25 8.27 6.73
CA LYS A 10 2.95 8.85 7.87
C LYS A 10 2.05 8.79 9.09
N THR A 11 2.63 8.31 10.19
CA THR A 11 1.97 8.22 11.48
C THR A 11 2.07 9.52 12.26
N THR A 12 1.36 9.60 13.38
CA THR A 12 1.47 10.72 14.35
C THR A 12 2.89 10.97 14.84
N ASP A 13 3.72 9.93 14.95
CA ASP A 13 5.14 10.00 15.35
C ASP A 13 6.08 10.43 14.21
N ASN A 14 5.56 10.86 13.06
CA ASN A 14 6.32 11.06 11.82
C ASN A 14 7.04 9.80 11.30
N LYS A 15 6.70 8.61 11.81
CA LYS A 15 7.23 7.34 11.29
C LYS A 15 6.51 6.96 10.02
N SER A 16 7.26 6.50 9.03
CA SER A 16 6.74 5.95 7.79
C SER A 16 6.16 4.57 8.05
N TYR A 17 4.93 4.35 7.60
CA TYR A 17 4.24 3.07 7.63
C TYR A 17 3.92 2.63 6.20
N SER A 18 4.29 1.40 5.86
CA SER A 18 4.06 0.83 4.53
C SER A 18 3.10 -0.34 4.63
N LEU A 19 1.92 -0.20 4.03
CA LEU A 19 0.91 -1.26 3.92
C LEU A 19 1.00 -1.89 2.54
N LYS A 20 1.38 -3.17 2.48
CA LYS A 20 1.43 -3.94 1.24
C LYS A 20 0.26 -4.91 1.19
N VAL A 21 -0.56 -4.79 0.16
CA VAL A 21 -1.66 -5.72 -0.14
C VAL A 21 -1.25 -6.56 -1.35
N ASN A 22 -1.02 -7.85 -1.12
CA ASN A 22 -0.72 -8.79 -2.20
C ASN A 22 -2.03 -9.24 -2.87
N ARG A 23 -1.95 -9.61 -4.16
CA ARG A 23 -3.09 -10.12 -4.97
C ARG A 23 -4.25 -9.12 -5.09
N VAL A 24 -3.93 -7.88 -5.42
CA VAL A 24 -4.98 -6.92 -5.78
C VAL A 24 -5.59 -7.23 -7.15
N LYS A 25 -6.85 -6.83 -7.34
CA LYS A 25 -7.57 -7.03 -8.62
C LYS A 25 -6.80 -6.38 -9.77
N LYS A 26 -7.01 -6.89 -10.98
CA LYS A 26 -6.33 -6.39 -12.18
C LYS A 26 -6.73 -4.94 -12.51
N ASP A 27 -7.99 -4.60 -12.21
CA ASP A 27 -8.64 -3.32 -12.50
C ASP A 27 -8.80 -2.46 -11.23
N VAL A 28 -7.74 -2.36 -10.42
CA VAL A 28 -7.72 -1.39 -9.32
C VAL A 28 -7.59 0.00 -9.94
N ALA A 29 -8.64 0.83 -9.77
CA ALA A 29 -8.62 2.22 -10.18
C ALA A 29 -7.88 3.08 -9.14
N GLU A 30 -7.27 4.17 -9.60
CA GLU A 30 -6.60 5.13 -8.71
C GLU A 30 -7.57 5.73 -7.68
N GLU A 31 -8.82 5.98 -8.08
CA GLU A 31 -9.87 6.50 -7.20
C GLU A 31 -10.21 5.52 -6.06
N ASP A 32 -10.28 4.22 -6.35
CA ASP A 32 -10.54 3.20 -5.33
C ASP A 32 -9.42 3.15 -4.29
N VAL A 33 -8.16 3.23 -4.74
CA VAL A 33 -6.99 3.29 -3.85
C VAL A 33 -7.04 4.54 -2.99
N LYS A 34 -7.37 5.69 -3.58
CA LYS A 34 -7.45 6.97 -2.87
C LYS A 34 -8.55 6.94 -1.82
N ASN A 35 -9.73 6.44 -2.17
CA ASN A 35 -10.86 6.29 -1.25
C ASN A 35 -10.54 5.31 -0.11
N LEU A 36 -9.83 4.22 -0.41
CA LEU A 36 -9.34 3.28 0.60
C LEU A 36 -8.37 3.98 1.55
N MET A 37 -7.36 4.67 1.03
CA MET A 37 -6.39 5.43 1.83
C MET A 37 -7.08 6.47 2.73
N ASP A 38 -8.05 7.22 2.19
CA ASP A 38 -8.80 8.21 2.94
C ASP A 38 -9.67 7.56 4.02
N SER A 39 -10.28 6.42 3.74
CA SER A 39 -11.05 5.66 4.72
C SER A 39 -10.17 5.11 5.85
N LEU A 40 -8.95 4.66 5.53
CA LEU A 40 -8.00 4.14 6.53
C LEU A 40 -7.53 5.23 7.50
N VAL A 41 -7.33 6.45 6.99
CA VAL A 41 -6.95 7.62 7.81
C VAL A 41 -8.16 8.15 8.59
N ASN A 42 -9.31 8.35 7.93
CA ASN A 42 -10.50 8.94 8.58
C ASN A 42 -11.12 8.06 9.65
N ASN A 43 -11.09 6.73 9.48
CA ASN A 43 -11.68 5.81 10.47
C ASN A 43 -10.68 5.41 11.57
N ASP A 44 -9.42 5.85 11.49
CA ASP A 44 -8.34 5.47 12.43
C ASP A 44 -8.26 3.94 12.68
N VAL A 45 -8.63 3.13 11.68
CA VAL A 45 -8.75 1.66 11.79
C VAL A 45 -7.41 0.94 11.81
N VAL A 46 -6.31 1.64 11.52
CA VAL A 46 -4.96 1.07 11.48
C VAL A 46 -4.06 1.79 12.47
N ILE A 47 -3.53 1.02 13.42
CA ILE A 47 -2.49 1.46 14.36
C ILE A 47 -1.16 0.89 13.87
N ALA A 48 -0.22 1.77 13.57
CA ALA A 48 1.13 1.42 13.16
C ALA A 48 2.11 1.59 14.34
N SER A 49 3.35 1.12 14.15
CA SER A 49 4.45 1.37 15.08
C SER A 49 4.78 2.88 15.11
N GLY A 50 4.14 3.62 16.00
CA GLY A 50 4.19 5.10 16.04
C GLY A 50 2.82 5.78 16.16
N GLY A 51 1.74 5.01 16.29
CA GLY A 51 0.39 5.54 16.47
C GLY A 51 -0.46 5.46 15.20
N ALA A 52 -1.47 6.30 15.12
CA ALA A 52 -2.47 6.24 14.05
C ALA A 52 -1.94 6.81 12.73
N LEU A 53 -2.53 6.39 11.61
CA LEU A 53 -2.21 6.90 10.28
C LEU A 53 -2.74 8.33 10.14
N LYS A 54 -1.86 9.31 9.91
CA LYS A 54 -2.27 10.73 9.81
C LYS A 54 -2.18 11.29 8.39
N VAL A 55 -1.19 10.86 7.62
CA VAL A 55 -0.90 11.44 6.30
C VAL A 55 -0.71 10.33 5.28
N LYS A 56 -1.38 10.42 4.13
CA LYS A 56 -1.09 9.58 2.96
C LYS A 56 0.14 10.13 2.24
N GLU A 57 1.20 9.31 2.10
CA GLU A 57 2.42 9.73 1.37
C GLU A 57 2.34 9.36 -0.11
N SER A 58 2.15 8.08 -0.41
CA SER A 58 2.09 7.62 -1.80
C SER A 58 1.42 6.24 -1.91
N ALA A 59 0.91 5.92 -3.09
CA ALA A 59 0.44 4.59 -3.44
C ALA A 59 1.04 4.15 -4.76
N GLU A 60 1.48 2.89 -4.83
CA GLU A 60 2.16 2.32 -5.99
C GLU A 60 1.64 0.91 -6.26
N ILE A 61 1.35 0.59 -7.52
CA ILE A 61 1.02 -0.77 -7.96
C ILE A 61 2.31 -1.46 -8.39
N ILE A 62 2.73 -2.46 -7.62
CA ILE A 62 3.89 -3.29 -7.89
C ILE A 62 3.44 -4.49 -8.74
N THR A 63 3.99 -4.61 -9.93
CA THR A 63 3.83 -5.80 -10.77
C THR A 63 5.12 -6.59 -10.72
N THR A 64 5.09 -7.80 -10.17
CA THR A 64 6.26 -8.68 -10.14
C THR A 64 6.27 -9.56 -11.38
N THR A 65 7.35 -9.44 -12.15
CA THR A 65 7.70 -10.33 -13.26
C THR A 65 8.78 -11.28 -12.75
N SER A 66 8.58 -12.58 -12.91
CA SER A 66 9.58 -13.60 -12.60
C SER A 66 10.04 -14.19 -13.92
N GLU A 67 11.33 -14.12 -14.20
CA GLU A 67 11.98 -14.77 -15.33
C GLU A 67 12.80 -15.94 -14.78
N GLU A 68 12.68 -17.11 -15.42
CA GLU A 68 13.51 -18.27 -15.11
C GLU A 68 14.88 -18.03 -15.75
N LEU A 69 15.93 -18.02 -14.93
CA LEU A 69 17.31 -17.95 -15.40
C LEU A 69 17.84 -19.38 -15.47
N ASP A 70 18.32 -19.77 -16.64
CA ASP A 70 19.05 -21.02 -16.81
C ASP A 70 20.45 -20.83 -16.19
N VAL A 71 20.68 -21.49 -15.06
CA VAL A 71 21.99 -21.57 -14.41
C VAL A 71 22.55 -22.95 -14.74
N GLU A 72 23.29 -23.00 -15.84
CA GLU A 72 24.08 -24.17 -16.27
C GLU A 72 25.33 -24.36 -15.40
#